data_AF-A0A8H6E1F7-F1
#
_entry.id   AF-A0A8H6E1F7-F1
#
_cell.length_a   1.000
_cell.length_b   1.000
_cell.length_c   1.000
_cell.angle_alpha   90.00
_cell.angle_beta   90.00
_cell.angle_gamma   90.00
#
_symmetry.space_group_name_H-M   'P 1'
#
loop_
_entity.id
_entity.type
_entity.pdbx_description
1 polymer ?
#
loop_
_entity_poly.entity_id
_entity_poly.type
_entity_poly.pdbx_seq_one_letter_code
_entity_poly.pdbx_strand_id
1 'polypeptide(L)'
;MVGDRFPKLAVLIDADNARPSIVNSILSEIAKCGTAHAKRAYGDSTRPNLYNWKDKLLEQLIQPIQQFAYTHGKNMTDSAIIIDAIDLLYSSRYNGFCLVLSNSDFTRLAACIRESGLIMYRFGEYKTPKLFITACDKFIYTENLVHFDKLVPHADSVIGPESHSSTLLIQKDCYLASQLQTTVEAVSNNNSWARLSIVGHLLTKNYPDFDSHSYGYHKLSDLITVSSLFKTACRSLREGLPTEIVIHDKRRMPKSSAK
;
A
#
# COMPACT_ATOMS: atom_id res chain seq x y z
N MET A 1 3.92 2.22 -29.43
CA MET A 1 3.54 3.41 -28.64
C MET A 1 2.63 2.97 -27.50
N VAL A 2 3.19 2.54 -26.36
CA VAL A 2 2.42 2.35 -25.14
C VAL A 2 2.52 3.67 -24.39
N GLY A 3 1.58 4.58 -24.67
CA GLY A 3 1.40 5.75 -23.81
C GLY A 3 1.12 5.24 -22.40
N ASP A 4 1.73 5.90 -21.42
CA ASP A 4 1.61 5.63 -19.99
C ASP A 4 0.13 5.75 -19.57
N ARG A 5 -0.65 4.70 -19.81
CA ARG A 5 -2.07 4.66 -19.46
C ARG A 5 -2.14 4.22 -18.02
N PHE A 6 -2.56 5.14 -17.15
CA PHE A 6 -2.95 4.81 -15.78
C PHE A 6 -3.90 3.59 -15.80
N PRO A 7 -3.64 2.58 -14.96
CA PRO A 7 -4.44 1.36 -14.98
C PRO A 7 -5.90 1.69 -14.62
N LYS A 8 -6.83 1.07 -15.35
CA LYS A 8 -8.26 1.20 -15.07
C LYS A 8 -8.63 0.27 -13.92
N LEU A 9 -9.02 0.83 -12.78
CA LEU A 9 -9.29 0.08 -11.58
C LEU A 9 -10.79 -0.02 -11.30
N ALA A 10 -11.24 -1.21 -10.89
CA ALA A 10 -12.55 -1.43 -10.30
C ALA A 10 -12.43 -1.43 -8.77
N VAL A 11 -13.19 -0.57 -8.10
CA VAL A 11 -13.15 -0.36 -6.65
C VAL A 11 -14.41 -0.95 -6.02
N LEU A 12 -14.22 -1.96 -5.18
CA LEU A 12 -15.30 -2.66 -4.48
C LEU A 12 -15.14 -2.46 -2.97
N ILE A 13 -16.16 -1.88 -2.34
CA ILE A 13 -16.12 -1.44 -0.94
C ILE A 13 -17.19 -2.18 -0.15
N ASP A 14 -16.80 -2.88 0.90
CA ASP A 14 -17.73 -3.40 1.89
C ASP A 14 -18.13 -2.28 2.86
N ALA A 15 -19.30 -1.70 2.63
CA ALA A 15 -19.82 -0.59 3.42
C ALA A 15 -20.43 -1.04 4.75
N ASP A 16 -20.75 -2.32 4.91
CA ASP A 16 -21.20 -2.88 6.19
C ASP A 16 -20.07 -2.88 7.23
N ASN A 17 -18.84 -3.15 6.79
CA ASN A 17 -17.66 -3.25 7.65
C ASN A 17 -16.74 -2.01 7.61
N ALA A 18 -16.73 -1.24 6.52
CA ALA A 18 -15.92 -0.03 6.42
C ALA A 18 -16.59 1.20 7.09
N ARG A 19 -15.77 2.18 7.48
CA ARG A 19 -16.26 3.47 7.98
C ARG A 19 -16.39 4.47 6.83
N PRO A 20 -17.47 5.27 6.74
CA PRO A 20 -17.62 6.24 5.65
C PRO A 20 -16.55 7.34 5.65
N SER A 21 -15.93 7.63 6.80
CA SER A 21 -14.87 8.66 6.92
C SER A 21 -13.60 8.33 6.13
N ILE A 22 -13.32 7.05 5.88
CA ILE A 22 -12.06 6.63 5.23
C ILE A 22 -12.13 6.64 3.69
N VAL A 23 -13.34 6.75 3.13
CA VAL A 23 -13.58 6.65 1.68
C VAL A 23 -12.75 7.65 0.89
N ASN A 24 -12.69 8.91 1.34
CA ASN A 24 -11.94 9.96 0.64
C ASN A 24 -10.42 9.67 0.65
N SER A 25 -9.89 9.17 1.77
CA SER A 25 -8.48 8.80 1.87
C SER A 25 -8.14 7.58 1.02
N ILE A 26 -9.03 6.58 0.97
CA ILE A 26 -8.88 5.41 0.10
C ILE A 26 -8.86 5.84 -1.37
N LEU A 27 -9.83 6.64 -1.81
CA LEU A 27 -9.89 7.09 -3.19
C LEU A 27 -8.67 7.93 -3.58
N SER A 28 -8.13 8.73 -2.64
CA SER A 28 -6.88 9.47 -2.83
C SER A 28 -5.67 8.54 -3.02
N GLU A 29 -5.60 7.44 -2.29
CA GLU A 29 -4.54 6.43 -2.46
C GLU A 29 -4.72 5.63 -3.76
N ILE A 30 -5.96 5.30 -4.13
CA ILE A 30 -6.28 4.65 -5.40
C ILE A 30 -5.86 5.53 -6.57
N ALA A 31 -6.07 6.86 -6.48
CA ALA A 31 -5.67 7.82 -7.50
C ALA A 31 -4.15 7.83 -7.77
N LYS A 32 -3.32 7.48 -6.78
CA LYS A 32 -1.86 7.30 -6.97
C LYS A 32 -1.52 6.03 -7.74
N CYS A 33 -2.38 5.01 -7.65
CA CYS A 33 -2.16 3.70 -8.25
C CYS A 33 -2.77 3.59 -9.65
N GLY A 34 -3.88 4.29 -9.92
CA GLY A 34 -4.59 4.27 -11.18
C GLY A 34 -5.89 5.07 -11.15
N THR A 35 -6.75 4.85 -12.14
CA THR A 35 -8.03 5.57 -12.25
C THR A 35 -9.19 4.66 -11.87
N ALA A 36 -9.93 5.03 -10.83
CA ALA A 36 -11.14 4.32 -10.38
C ALA A 36 -12.30 4.52 -11.38
N HIS A 37 -12.50 3.56 -12.28
CA HIS A 37 -13.52 3.62 -13.33
C HIS A 37 -14.87 3.07 -12.89
N ALA A 38 -14.86 2.00 -12.08
CA ALA A 38 -16.03 1.50 -11.39
C ALA A 38 -15.81 1.67 -9.89
N LYS A 39 -16.82 2.19 -9.20
CA LYS A 39 -16.82 2.35 -7.75
C LYS A 39 -18.15 1.82 -7.24
N ARG A 40 -18.12 0.74 -6.46
CA ARG A 40 -19.30 0.09 -5.91
C ARG A 40 -19.13 -0.09 -4.42
N ALA A 41 -20.18 0.22 -3.67
CA ALA A 41 -20.24 0.02 -2.24
C ALA A 41 -21.40 -0.92 -1.91
N TYR A 42 -21.10 -2.01 -1.21
CA TYR A 42 -22.04 -3.08 -0.92
C TYR A 42 -22.44 -3.00 0.54
N GLY A 43 -23.73 -3.08 0.82
CA GLY A 43 -24.22 -3.11 2.18
C GLY A 43 -25.75 -3.09 2.24
N ASP A 44 -26.26 -3.18 3.46
CA ASP A 44 -27.69 -3.15 3.70
C ASP A 44 -28.16 -1.77 4.17
N SER A 45 -28.67 -0.93 3.26
CA SER A 45 -29.14 0.44 3.53
C SER A 45 -30.27 0.53 4.56
N THR A 46 -30.88 -0.59 4.95
CA THR A 46 -31.85 -0.62 6.06
C THR A 46 -31.18 -0.50 7.44
N ARG A 47 -29.86 -0.74 7.52
CA ARG A 47 -29.10 -0.66 8.76
C ARG A 47 -28.75 0.78 9.11
N PRO A 48 -28.83 1.16 10.40
CA PRO A 48 -28.61 2.54 10.81
C PRO A 48 -27.17 3.05 10.62
N ASN A 49 -26.19 2.15 10.54
CA ASN A 49 -24.78 2.50 10.29
C ASN A 49 -24.54 3.01 8.85
N LEU A 50 -25.44 2.73 7.91
CA LEU A 50 -25.29 3.09 6.50
C LEU A 50 -25.95 4.43 6.12
N TYR A 51 -26.70 5.08 7.03
CA TYR A 51 -27.28 6.40 6.74
C TYR A 51 -26.22 7.45 6.39
N ASN A 52 -25.09 7.45 7.11
CA ASN A 52 -23.98 8.37 6.89
C ASN A 52 -23.18 8.09 5.61
N TRP A 53 -23.41 6.94 4.96
CA TRP A 53 -22.78 6.64 3.68
C TRP A 53 -23.44 7.38 2.52
N LYS A 54 -24.73 7.72 2.62
CA LYS A 54 -25.47 8.35 1.51
C LYS A 54 -24.75 9.58 0.94
N ASP A 55 -24.32 10.49 1.81
CA ASP A 55 -23.65 11.73 1.38
C ASP A 55 -22.30 11.42 0.73
N LYS A 56 -21.53 10.48 1.29
CA LYS A 56 -20.23 10.08 0.75
C LYS A 56 -20.33 9.35 -0.59
N LEU A 57 -21.36 8.51 -0.76
CA LEU A 57 -21.63 7.81 -2.01
C LEU A 57 -21.97 8.80 -3.13
N LEU A 58 -22.79 9.82 -2.83
CA LEU A 58 -23.15 10.87 -3.79
C LEU A 58 -21.96 11.78 -4.12
N GLU A 59 -21.24 12.25 -3.10
CA GLU A 59 -20.06 13.13 -3.25
C GLU A 59 -19.02 12.50 -4.17
N GLN A 60 -18.78 11.19 -4.01
CA GLN A 60 -17.73 10.47 -4.72
C GLN A 60 -18.25 9.65 -5.90
N LEU A 61 -19.52 9.80 -6.31
CA LEU A 61 -20.16 9.02 -7.39
C LEU A 61 -19.88 7.50 -7.26
N ILE A 62 -20.07 6.96 -6.06
CA ILE A 62 -19.95 5.54 -5.77
C ILE A 62 -21.34 4.93 -5.89
N GLN A 63 -21.48 3.89 -6.72
CA GLN A 63 -22.74 3.20 -6.89
C GLN A 63 -23.06 2.36 -5.63
N PRO A 64 -24.18 2.62 -4.94
CA PRO A 64 -24.65 1.73 -3.88
C PRO A 64 -25.19 0.44 -4.48
N ILE A 65 -24.78 -0.70 -3.92
CA ILE A 65 -25.31 -2.02 -4.21
C ILE A 65 -25.99 -2.53 -2.93
N GLN A 66 -27.32 -2.47 -2.94
CA GLN A 66 -28.14 -2.92 -1.82
C GLN A 66 -28.13 -4.44 -1.74
N GLN A 67 -27.80 -4.97 -0.56
CA GLN A 67 -27.90 -6.40 -0.28
C GLN A 67 -28.65 -6.64 1.04
N PHE A 68 -29.82 -7.28 0.96
CA PHE A 68 -30.59 -7.64 2.15
C PHE A 68 -30.02 -8.89 2.83
N ALA A 69 -30.03 -8.89 4.17
CA ALA A 69 -29.77 -10.10 4.95
C ALA A 69 -31.05 -10.95 5.06
N TYR A 70 -31.10 -12.08 4.35
CA TYR A 70 -32.24 -13.01 4.40
C TYR A 70 -32.31 -13.85 5.69
N THR A 71 -31.18 -14.05 6.34
CA THR A 71 -31.06 -14.79 7.60
C THR A 71 -29.98 -14.15 8.46
N HIS A 72 -30.22 -14.05 9.76
CA HIS A 72 -29.26 -13.47 10.71
C HIS A 72 -27.93 -14.24 10.71
N GLY A 73 -26.80 -13.53 10.63
CA GLY A 73 -25.46 -14.12 10.73
C GLY A 73 -24.88 -14.72 9.44
N LYS A 74 -25.51 -14.57 8.27
CA LYS A 74 -24.90 -14.93 6.97
C LYS A 74 -24.31 -13.71 6.28
N ASN A 75 -23.12 -13.86 5.72
CA ASN A 75 -22.41 -12.81 5.00
C ASN A 75 -22.90 -12.70 3.54
N MET A 76 -24.11 -12.16 3.36
CA MET A 76 -24.69 -11.95 2.03
C MET A 76 -23.93 -10.88 1.23
N THR A 77 -23.46 -9.83 1.90
CA THR A 77 -22.64 -8.75 1.32
C THR A 77 -21.36 -9.31 0.70
N ASP A 78 -20.68 -10.25 1.39
CA ASP A 78 -19.48 -10.90 0.87
C ASP A 78 -19.76 -11.66 -0.44
N SER A 79 -20.87 -12.39 -0.49
CA SER A 79 -21.27 -13.13 -1.69
C SER A 79 -21.60 -12.19 -2.86
N ALA A 80 -22.29 -11.08 -2.59
CA ALA A 80 -22.59 -10.08 -3.61
C ALA A 80 -21.32 -9.43 -4.17
N ILE A 81 -20.35 -9.11 -3.30
CA ILE A 81 -19.04 -8.59 -3.73
C ILE A 81 -18.32 -9.61 -4.61
N ILE A 82 -18.29 -10.89 -4.22
CA ILE A 82 -17.59 -11.93 -5.00
C ILE A 82 -18.21 -12.08 -6.38
N ILE A 83 -19.54 -12.21 -6.46
CA ILE A 83 -20.24 -12.38 -7.75
C ILE A 83 -19.92 -11.22 -8.67
N ASP A 84 -20.06 -10.00 -8.15
CA ASP A 84 -19.88 -8.81 -8.97
C ASP A 84 -18.40 -8.54 -9.32
N ALA A 85 -17.46 -8.92 -8.46
CA ALA A 85 -16.04 -8.90 -8.77
C ALA A 85 -15.70 -9.83 -9.93
N ILE A 86 -16.27 -11.03 -9.96
CA ILE A 86 -16.07 -12.01 -11.02
C ILE A 86 -16.72 -11.54 -12.33
N ASP A 87 -17.91 -10.94 -12.29
CA ASP A 87 -18.55 -10.36 -13.48
C ASP A 87 -17.71 -9.21 -14.08
N LEU A 88 -17.18 -8.33 -13.22
CA LEU A 88 -16.27 -7.27 -13.63
C LEU A 88 -14.95 -7.81 -14.19
N LEU A 89 -14.44 -8.91 -13.62
CA LEU A 89 -13.22 -9.58 -14.06
C LEU A 89 -13.40 -10.10 -15.49
N TYR A 90 -14.47 -10.86 -15.75
CA TYR A 90 -14.74 -11.42 -17.07
C TYR A 90 -15.19 -10.38 -18.10
N SER A 91 -15.68 -9.21 -17.68
CA SER A 91 -15.98 -8.10 -18.60
C SER A 91 -14.75 -7.62 -19.39
N SER A 92 -13.54 -7.92 -18.92
CA SER A 92 -12.26 -7.54 -19.57
C SER A 92 -12.09 -6.02 -19.78
N ARG A 93 -12.77 -5.20 -18.96
CA ARG A 93 -12.76 -3.72 -19.07
C ARG A 93 -11.72 -3.04 -18.19
N TYR A 94 -11.24 -3.74 -17.16
CA TYR A 94 -10.37 -3.20 -16.11
C TYR A 94 -9.00 -3.86 -16.15
N ASN A 95 -7.98 -3.13 -15.70
CA ASN A 95 -6.61 -3.61 -15.59
C ASN A 95 -6.26 -4.05 -14.17
N GLY A 96 -7.15 -3.80 -13.21
CA GLY A 96 -6.96 -4.18 -11.83
C GLY A 96 -8.15 -3.90 -10.93
N PHE A 97 -8.04 -4.35 -9.69
CA PHE A 97 -9.06 -4.26 -8.66
C PHE A 97 -8.51 -3.62 -7.39
N CYS A 98 -9.36 -2.86 -6.72
CA CYS A 98 -9.16 -2.34 -5.38
C CYS A 98 -10.26 -2.88 -4.48
N LEU A 99 -9.91 -3.80 -3.58
CA LEU A 99 -10.85 -4.36 -2.61
C LEU A 99 -10.65 -3.70 -1.25
N VAL A 100 -11.70 -3.06 -0.74
CA VAL A 100 -11.72 -2.47 0.61
C VAL A 100 -12.49 -3.42 1.52
N LEU A 101 -11.79 -4.47 1.99
CA LEU A 101 -12.39 -5.64 2.66
C LEU A 101 -11.51 -6.12 3.81
N SER A 102 -12.10 -6.22 5.00
CA SER A 102 -11.38 -6.66 6.21
C SER A 102 -11.46 -8.18 6.48
N ASN A 103 -12.25 -8.94 5.72
CA ASN A 103 -12.47 -10.38 5.95
C ASN A 103 -11.46 -11.27 5.20
N SER A 104 -10.96 -12.32 5.85
CA SER A 104 -10.08 -13.34 5.27
C SER A 104 -10.67 -14.11 4.08
N ASP A 105 -12.00 -14.20 3.99
CA ASP A 105 -12.70 -15.05 3.02
C ASP A 105 -12.42 -14.65 1.56
N PHE A 106 -12.03 -13.40 1.32
CA PHE A 106 -11.70 -12.87 -0.01
C PHE A 106 -10.32 -13.26 -0.55
N THR A 107 -9.55 -14.09 0.17
CA THR A 107 -8.19 -14.48 -0.25
C THR A 107 -8.19 -15.22 -1.58
N ARG A 108 -9.15 -16.12 -1.82
CA ARG A 108 -9.25 -16.83 -3.10
C ARG A 108 -9.69 -15.91 -4.25
N LEU A 109 -10.52 -14.90 -3.96
CA LEU A 109 -10.88 -13.88 -4.95
C LEU A 109 -9.65 -13.08 -5.38
N ALA A 110 -8.82 -12.62 -4.42
CA ALA A 110 -7.59 -11.90 -4.71
C ALA A 110 -6.61 -12.74 -5.55
N ALA A 111 -6.44 -14.02 -5.19
CA ALA A 111 -5.61 -14.95 -5.97
C ALA A 111 -6.14 -15.14 -7.39
N CYS A 112 -7.46 -15.32 -7.56
CA CYS A 112 -8.09 -15.50 -8.87
C CYS A 112 -7.92 -14.27 -9.79
N ILE A 113 -8.02 -13.06 -9.24
CA ILE A 113 -7.78 -11.82 -9.99
C ILE A 113 -6.33 -11.75 -10.48
N ARG A 114 -5.36 -12.15 -9.64
CA ARG A 114 -3.93 -12.19 -10.02
C ARG A 114 -3.60 -13.29 -11.01
N GLU A 115 -4.19 -14.47 -10.84
CA GLU A 115 -4.07 -15.59 -11.79
C GLU A 115 -4.58 -15.18 -13.18
N SER A 116 -5.55 -14.26 -13.24
CA SER A 116 -6.06 -13.67 -14.48
C SER A 116 -5.15 -12.57 -15.07
N GLY A 117 -4.00 -12.30 -14.44
CA GLY A 117 -3.01 -11.30 -14.88
C GLY A 117 -3.38 -9.85 -14.60
N LEU A 118 -4.38 -9.59 -13.75
CA LEU A 118 -4.76 -8.23 -13.36
C LEU A 118 -4.11 -7.80 -12.06
N ILE A 119 -3.94 -6.49 -11.90
CA ILE A 119 -3.36 -5.90 -10.70
C ILE A 119 -4.36 -6.01 -9.55
N MET A 120 -3.92 -6.51 -8.40
CA MET A 120 -4.78 -6.70 -7.24
C MET A 120 -4.29 -5.88 -6.05
N TYR A 121 -5.04 -4.82 -5.72
CA TYR A 121 -4.83 -3.98 -4.56
C TYR A 121 -5.86 -4.27 -3.48
N ARG A 122 -5.40 -4.28 -2.22
CA ARG A 122 -6.27 -4.53 -1.08
C ARG A 122 -6.05 -3.48 0.00
N PHE A 123 -7.15 -3.01 0.57
CA PHE A 123 -7.17 -2.13 1.73
C PHE A 123 -7.70 -2.91 2.92
N GLY A 124 -6.99 -2.85 4.05
CA GLY A 124 -7.39 -3.56 5.26
C GLY A 124 -6.66 -3.05 6.49
N GLU A 125 -7.03 -3.60 7.65
CA GLU A 125 -6.49 -3.21 8.95
C GLU A 125 -5.20 -3.97 9.29
N TYR A 126 -4.42 -3.46 10.25
CA TYR A 126 -3.19 -4.09 10.75
C TYR A 126 -3.39 -5.51 11.29
N LYS A 127 -4.60 -5.82 11.78
CA LYS A 127 -4.94 -7.15 12.29
C LYS A 127 -5.02 -8.23 11.21
N THR A 128 -4.96 -7.86 9.92
CA THR A 128 -5.09 -8.78 8.80
C THR A 128 -3.92 -9.78 8.78
N PRO A 129 -4.16 -11.09 8.81
CA PRO A 129 -3.09 -12.09 8.77
C PRO A 129 -2.22 -12.02 7.51
N LYS A 130 -0.90 -12.23 7.67
CA LYS A 130 0.10 -12.17 6.58
C LYS A 130 -0.21 -13.06 5.39
N LEU A 131 -0.80 -14.24 5.63
CA LEU A 131 -1.18 -15.19 4.55
C LEU A 131 -2.18 -14.59 3.54
N PHE A 132 -2.91 -13.54 3.91
CA PHE A 132 -3.88 -12.90 3.02
C PHE A 132 -3.28 -11.71 2.27
N ILE A 133 -2.27 -11.10 2.85
CA ILE A 133 -1.51 -9.99 2.26
C ILE A 133 -0.76 -10.50 1.01
N THR A 134 -0.14 -11.69 1.10
CA THR A 134 0.63 -12.29 0.01
C THR A 134 -0.19 -12.64 -1.23
N ALA A 135 -1.52 -12.72 -1.09
CA ALA A 135 -2.44 -12.93 -2.20
C ALA A 135 -2.69 -11.68 -3.04
N CYS A 136 -2.14 -10.52 -2.67
CA CYS A 136 -2.30 -9.24 -3.36
C CYS A 136 -0.95 -8.74 -3.92
N ASP A 137 -0.98 -7.80 -4.86
CA ASP A 137 0.24 -7.14 -5.36
C ASP A 137 0.65 -5.96 -4.49
N LYS A 138 -0.32 -5.26 -3.89
CA LYS A 138 -0.07 -4.24 -2.86
C LYS A 138 -1.19 -4.30 -1.82
N PHE A 139 -0.80 -4.23 -0.55
CA PHE A 139 -1.69 -4.14 0.59
C PHE A 139 -1.50 -2.78 1.26
N ILE A 140 -2.59 -2.06 1.48
CA ILE A 140 -2.59 -0.72 2.05
C ILE A 140 -3.33 -0.75 3.37
N TYR A 141 -2.63 -0.36 4.45
CA TYR A 141 -3.22 -0.27 5.78
C TYR A 141 -4.15 0.93 5.85
N THR A 142 -5.40 0.70 6.24
CA THR A 142 -6.42 1.75 6.41
C THR A 142 -6.02 2.76 7.47
N GLU A 143 -5.27 2.34 8.48
CA GLU A 143 -4.77 3.18 9.56
C GLU A 143 -3.71 4.18 9.07
N ASN A 144 -2.91 3.84 8.05
CA ASN A 144 -1.92 4.75 7.47
C ASN A 144 -2.59 5.94 6.78
N LEU A 145 -3.81 5.75 6.28
CA LEU A 145 -4.55 6.77 5.53
C LEU A 145 -5.12 7.90 6.40
N VAL A 146 -5.14 7.71 7.72
CA VAL A 146 -5.74 8.64 8.69
C VAL A 146 -4.68 9.50 9.39
N HIS A 147 -3.40 9.09 9.40
CA HIS A 147 -2.37 9.64 10.29
C HIS A 147 -1.34 10.57 9.62
N PHE A 148 -1.65 11.17 8.46
CA PHE A 148 -0.68 12.01 7.74
C PHE A 148 -0.12 13.20 8.56
N ASP A 149 -0.90 13.74 9.51
CA ASP A 149 -0.51 14.91 10.32
C ASP A 149 0.55 14.59 11.40
N LYS A 150 0.80 13.31 11.74
CA LYS A 150 1.70 12.92 12.83
C LYS A 150 3.05 12.37 12.38
N LEU A 151 3.31 12.32 11.08
CA LEU A 151 4.51 11.72 10.51
C LEU A 151 5.68 12.71 10.43
N VAL A 152 6.90 12.23 10.68
CA VAL A 152 8.11 13.06 10.75
C VAL A 152 8.41 13.66 9.36
N PRO A 153 8.36 15.00 9.18
CA PRO A 153 8.71 15.65 7.92
C PRO A 153 10.20 15.53 7.61
N HIS A 154 10.55 15.82 6.35
CA HIS A 154 11.91 15.74 5.81
C HIS A 154 13.03 16.13 6.75
N ALA A 155 14.08 15.29 6.76
CA ALA A 155 15.30 15.46 7.50
C ALA A 155 16.13 16.65 6.97
N ASP A 156 15.74 17.87 7.33
CA ASP A 156 16.60 19.06 7.28
C ASP A 156 16.52 19.91 8.57
N SER A 157 15.99 19.36 9.67
CA SER A 157 16.10 19.99 10.98
C SER A 157 16.14 18.94 12.09
N VAL A 158 17.34 18.75 12.65
CA VAL A 158 17.54 18.09 13.95
C VAL A 158 17.08 19.06 15.03
N ILE A 159 15.78 19.10 15.31
CA ILE A 159 15.22 19.50 16.61
C ILE A 159 13.98 18.61 16.84
N GLY A 160 14.11 17.65 17.74
CA GLY A 160 13.08 16.64 17.99
C GLY A 160 11.92 17.15 18.86
N PRO A 161 10.85 16.36 18.93
CA PRO A 161 10.07 16.20 20.14
C PRO A 161 10.40 14.85 20.79
N GLU A 162 10.57 14.87 22.11
CA GLU A 162 10.64 13.68 22.94
C GLU A 162 9.35 12.87 22.83
N SER A 163 9.39 11.81 22.05
CA SER A 163 8.64 10.59 22.33
C SER A 163 9.45 9.42 21.80
N HIS A 164 10.16 8.79 22.72
CA HIS A 164 10.95 7.58 22.54
C HIS A 164 10.15 6.51 21.77
N SER A 165 10.53 6.17 20.51
CA SER A 165 10.30 4.86 19.87
C SER A 165 10.82 4.72 18.43
N SER A 166 11.06 5.80 17.67
CA SER A 166 11.27 5.69 16.20
C SER A 166 12.65 5.13 15.77
N THR A 167 13.72 5.38 16.52
CA THR A 167 15.06 4.82 16.24
C THR A 167 15.23 3.37 16.70
N LEU A 168 14.39 2.90 17.64
CA LEU A 168 14.46 1.54 18.19
C LEU A 168 13.69 0.50 17.35
N LEU A 169 12.73 0.91 16.51
CA LEU A 169 11.92 -0.02 15.72
C LEU A 169 12.72 -0.69 14.58
N ILE A 170 13.55 0.06 13.86
CA ILE A 170 14.33 -0.49 12.72
C ILE A 170 15.42 -1.48 13.20
N GLN A 171 16.00 -1.26 14.39
CA GLN A 171 16.99 -2.18 14.97
C GLN A 171 16.36 -3.38 15.69
N LYS A 172 15.12 -3.26 16.17
CA LYS A 172 14.39 -4.38 16.79
C LYS A 172 13.64 -5.25 15.79
N ASP A 173 13.26 -4.70 14.63
CA ASP A 173 12.70 -5.47 13.53
C ASP A 173 13.80 -6.07 12.64
N CYS A 174 14.40 -7.16 13.11
CA CYS A 174 15.31 -8.01 12.32
C CYS A 174 14.71 -8.38 10.95
N TYR A 175 13.38 -8.47 10.87
CA TYR A 175 12.65 -8.75 9.65
C TYR A 175 12.82 -7.63 8.60
N LEU A 176 12.51 -6.37 8.95
CA LEU A 176 12.66 -5.24 8.02
C LEU A 176 14.12 -5.01 7.62
N ALA A 177 15.05 -5.13 8.57
CA ALA A 177 16.47 -5.02 8.29
C ALA A 177 16.91 -6.05 7.24
N SER A 178 16.48 -7.30 7.39
CA SER A 178 16.78 -8.39 6.44
C SER A 178 16.15 -8.15 5.06
N GLN A 179 14.89 -7.71 5.01
CA GLN A 179 14.19 -7.39 3.75
C GLN A 179 14.91 -6.28 2.98
N LEU A 180 15.25 -5.18 3.65
CA LEU A 180 15.96 -4.06 3.04
C LEU A 180 17.34 -4.48 2.55
N GLN A 181 18.09 -5.22 3.37
CA GLN A 181 19.42 -5.70 3.00
C GLN A 181 19.38 -6.62 1.76
N THR A 182 18.47 -7.61 1.76
CA THR A 182 18.31 -8.55 0.65
C THR A 182 17.93 -7.80 -0.64
N THR A 183 17.03 -6.82 -0.54
CA THR A 183 16.58 -6.04 -1.70
C THR A 183 17.69 -5.12 -2.23
N VAL A 184 18.43 -4.45 -1.33
CA VAL A 184 19.58 -3.62 -1.72
C VAL A 184 20.67 -4.46 -2.37
N GLU A 185 20.93 -5.66 -1.85
CA GLU A 185 21.91 -6.60 -2.40
C GLU A 185 21.53 -7.06 -3.81
N ALA A 186 20.26 -7.40 -4.03
CA ALA A 186 19.76 -7.80 -5.35
C ALA A 186 19.82 -6.68 -6.41
N VAL A 187 19.75 -5.42 -5.99
CA VAL A 187 19.77 -4.22 -6.87
C VAL A 187 21.17 -3.61 -7.01
N SER A 188 22.11 -4.06 -6.18
CA SER A 188 23.44 -3.46 -6.11
C SER A 188 24.24 -3.69 -7.40
N ASN A 189 24.80 -2.61 -7.96
CA ASN A 189 25.69 -2.70 -9.12
C ASN A 189 27.12 -3.13 -8.71
N ASN A 190 28.02 -3.31 -9.68
CA ASN A 190 29.44 -3.68 -9.44
C ASN A 190 30.17 -2.79 -8.42
N ASN A 191 29.73 -1.54 -8.22
CA ASN A 191 30.30 -0.62 -7.24
C ASN A 191 29.64 -0.71 -5.85
N SER A 192 28.82 -1.73 -5.60
CA SER A 192 28.05 -1.95 -4.36
C SER A 192 27.02 -0.85 -4.01
N TRP A 193 26.67 0.03 -4.96
CA TRP A 193 25.62 1.05 -4.81
C TRP A 193 24.33 0.62 -5.53
N ALA A 194 23.19 0.83 -4.87
CA ALA A 194 21.86 0.59 -5.40
C ALA A 194 21.06 1.89 -5.49
N ARG A 195 20.21 2.03 -6.53
CA ARG A 195 19.32 3.20 -6.68
C ARG A 195 18.11 3.06 -5.77
N LEU A 196 17.81 4.09 -4.97
CA LEU A 196 16.68 4.09 -4.03
C LEU A 196 15.34 3.82 -4.73
N SER A 197 15.15 4.39 -5.92
CA SER A 197 13.96 4.22 -6.75
C SER A 197 13.70 2.74 -7.08
N ILE A 198 14.74 2.04 -7.54
CA ILE A 198 14.68 0.62 -7.90
C ILE A 198 14.52 -0.25 -6.64
N VAL A 199 15.23 0.08 -5.56
CA VAL A 199 15.08 -0.61 -4.27
C VAL A 199 13.65 -0.50 -3.78
N GLY A 200 13.07 0.70 -3.77
CA GLY A 200 11.68 0.91 -3.36
C GLY A 200 10.69 0.13 -4.23
N HIS A 201 10.87 0.15 -5.55
CA HIS A 201 10.02 -0.63 -6.47
C HIS A 201 10.10 -2.14 -6.21
N LEU A 202 11.32 -2.69 -6.06
CA LEU A 202 11.50 -4.12 -5.80
C LEU A 202 10.97 -4.52 -4.41
N LEU A 203 11.12 -3.62 -3.43
CA LEU A 203 10.64 -3.84 -2.07
C LEU A 203 9.11 -3.95 -2.03
N THR A 204 8.38 -3.01 -2.64
CA THR A 204 6.92 -3.08 -2.73
C THR A 204 6.44 -4.27 -3.57
N LYS A 205 7.22 -4.68 -4.58
CA LYS A 205 6.91 -5.87 -5.39
C LYS A 205 7.06 -7.18 -4.62
N ASN A 206 8.11 -7.31 -3.82
CA ASN A 206 8.40 -8.53 -3.06
C ASN A 206 7.63 -8.61 -1.74
N TYR A 207 7.27 -7.45 -1.16
CA TYR A 207 6.59 -7.32 0.12
C TYR A 207 5.37 -6.41 -0.04
N PRO A 208 4.19 -6.98 -0.34
CA PRO A 208 2.99 -6.20 -0.65
C PRO A 208 2.52 -5.28 0.48
N ASP A 209 2.82 -5.62 1.75
CA ASP A 209 2.49 -4.82 2.94
C ASP A 209 3.50 -3.73 3.27
N PHE A 210 4.62 -3.63 2.55
CA PHE A 210 5.63 -2.66 2.89
C PHE A 210 5.17 -1.21 2.61
N ASP A 211 5.17 -0.39 3.67
CA ASP A 211 4.91 1.05 3.60
C ASP A 211 5.79 1.78 4.64
N SER A 212 6.46 2.87 4.24
CA SER A 212 7.26 3.69 5.17
C SER A 212 6.41 4.35 6.26
N HIS A 213 5.13 4.59 6.00
CA HIS A 213 4.21 5.22 6.95
C HIS A 213 3.93 4.29 8.14
N SER A 214 3.92 2.98 7.93
CA SER A 214 3.81 1.97 9.00
C SER A 214 4.97 2.02 9.98
N TYR A 215 6.10 2.60 9.57
CA TYR A 215 7.29 2.80 10.40
C TYR A 215 7.43 4.25 10.89
N GLY A 216 6.47 5.12 10.60
CA GLY A 216 6.45 6.52 11.05
C GLY A 216 7.13 7.53 10.11
N TYR A 217 7.43 7.15 8.85
CA TYR A 217 8.15 8.00 7.89
C TYR A 217 7.33 8.28 6.62
N HIS A 218 7.34 9.54 6.16
CA HIS A 218 6.67 9.95 4.91
C HIS A 218 7.32 9.38 3.65
N LYS A 219 8.65 9.26 3.64
CA LYS A 219 9.38 8.71 2.49
C LYS A 219 10.32 7.58 2.90
N LEU A 220 10.52 6.64 1.97
CA LEU A 220 11.53 5.58 2.09
C LEU A 220 12.94 6.15 2.27
N SER A 221 13.24 7.31 1.69
CA SER A 221 14.52 8.01 1.88
C SER A 221 14.78 8.34 3.35
N ASP A 222 13.74 8.77 4.07
CA ASP A 222 13.85 9.19 5.47
C ASP A 222 14.07 7.94 6.35
N LEU A 223 13.31 6.87 6.10
CA LEU A 223 13.48 5.57 6.75
C LEU A 223 14.91 5.02 6.60
N ILE A 224 15.46 5.07 5.39
CA ILE A 224 16.79 4.50 5.10
C ILE A 224 17.91 5.38 5.67
N THR A 225 17.72 6.70 5.72
CA THR A 225 18.73 7.62 6.27
C THR A 225 18.86 7.46 7.78
N VAL A 226 17.76 7.20 8.49
CA VAL A 226 17.78 6.92 9.94
C VAL A 226 18.31 5.51 10.24
N SER A 227 18.18 4.57 9.29
CA SER A 227 18.73 3.22 9.45
C SER A 227 20.25 3.25 9.57
N SER A 228 20.78 2.76 10.70
CA SER A 228 22.24 2.66 10.91
C SER A 228 22.92 1.68 9.96
N LEU A 229 22.15 0.86 9.23
CA LEU A 229 22.63 -0.19 8.33
C LEU A 229 23.14 0.33 6.97
N PHE A 230 22.64 1.49 6.53
CA PHE A 230 22.88 1.97 5.17
C PHE A 230 23.62 3.31 5.17
N LYS A 231 24.33 3.57 4.07
CA LYS A 231 24.88 4.90 3.75
C LYS A 231 24.13 5.41 2.52
N THR A 232 23.55 6.60 2.65
CA THR A 232 22.87 7.30 1.54
C THR A 232 23.80 8.35 0.95
N ALA A 233 23.71 8.55 -0.36
CA ALA A 233 24.38 9.65 -1.05
C ALA A 233 23.49 10.16 -2.19
N CYS A 234 23.50 11.47 -2.38
CA CYS A 234 22.87 12.12 -3.51
C CYS A 234 23.88 12.20 -4.66
N ARG A 235 23.59 11.57 -5.80
CA ARG A 235 24.44 11.63 -7.00
C ARG A 235 23.66 12.23 -8.16
N SER A 236 24.24 13.24 -8.82
CA SER A 236 23.80 13.67 -10.13
C SER A 236 24.47 12.81 -11.20
N LEU A 237 23.72 12.33 -12.19
CA LEU A 237 24.30 11.53 -13.28
C LEU A 237 25.05 12.41 -14.30
N ARG A 238 24.65 13.68 -14.44
CA ARG A 238 25.26 14.78 -15.20
C ARG A 238 24.78 16.14 -14.66
N GLU A 239 25.50 17.23 -14.93
CA GLU A 239 25.01 18.59 -14.68
C GLU A 239 23.65 18.80 -15.38
N GLY A 240 22.62 19.16 -14.61
CA GLY A 240 21.26 19.41 -15.09
C GLY A 240 20.27 18.24 -15.00
N LEU A 241 20.69 17.03 -14.59
CA LEU A 241 19.76 15.92 -14.32
C LEU A 241 19.29 15.90 -12.85
N PRO A 242 18.07 15.40 -12.57
CA PRO A 242 17.58 15.26 -11.21
C PRO A 242 18.52 14.37 -10.38
N THR A 243 18.82 14.84 -9.17
CA THR A 243 19.67 14.15 -8.21
C THR A 243 19.03 12.82 -7.81
N GLU A 244 19.75 11.71 -7.98
CA GLU A 244 19.29 10.38 -7.61
C GLU A 244 19.90 9.98 -6.25
N ILE A 245 19.06 9.47 -5.36
CA ILE A 245 19.51 8.94 -4.07
C ILE A 245 20.01 7.51 -4.30
N VAL A 246 21.26 7.26 -3.97
CA VAL A 246 21.87 5.93 -3.99
C VAL A 246 22.15 5.45 -2.57
N ILE A 247 22.02 4.14 -2.37
CA ILE A 247 22.17 3.46 -1.08
C ILE A 247 23.32 2.46 -1.18
N HIS A 248 24.09 2.33 -0.11
CA HIS A 248 25.12 1.31 0.04
C HIS A 248 24.96 0.61 1.39
N ASP A 249 25.06 -0.72 1.41
CA ASP A 249 25.08 -1.52 2.65
C ASP A 249 26.43 -1.37 3.35
N LYS A 250 26.46 -0.92 4.61
CA LYS A 250 27.71 -0.71 5.36
C LYS A 250 28.50 -1.99 5.58
N ARG A 251 27.88 -3.18 5.57
CA ARG A 251 28.59 -4.46 5.71
C ARG A 251 29.61 -4.72 4.60
N ARG A 252 29.41 -4.11 3.43
CA ARG A 252 30.27 -4.26 2.24
C ARG A 252 31.27 -3.13 2.05
N MET A 253 31.30 -2.14 2.95
CA MET A 253 32.37 -1.14 2.89
C MET A 253 33.70 -1.84 3.20
N PRO A 254 34.76 -1.64 2.40
CA PRO A 254 36.09 -2.08 2.81
C PRO A 254 36.34 -1.48 4.19
N LYS A 255 36.71 -2.31 5.17
CA LYS A 255 37.11 -1.83 6.49
C LYS A 255 38.21 -0.82 6.24
N SER A 256 37.92 0.46 6.47
CA SER A 256 38.91 1.53 6.48
C SER A 256 40.07 1.01 7.32
N SER A 257 41.20 0.75 6.68
CA SER A 257 42.44 0.41 7.36
C SER A 257 42.74 1.57 8.30
N ALA A 258 42.46 1.38 9.58
CA ALA A 258 42.92 2.28 10.63
C ALA A 258 44.45 2.32 10.52
N LYS A 259 44.97 3.48 10.13
CA LYS A 259 46.34 3.89 10.36
C LYS A 259 46.33 4.87 11.52
#